data_AF-A0A518C2E3-F1
#
_entry.id   AF-A0A518C2E3-F1
#
_cell.length_a   1.000
_cell.length_b   1.000
_cell.length_c   1.000
_cell.angle_alpha   90.00
_cell.angle_beta   90.00
_cell.angle_gamma   90.00
#
_symmetry.space_group_name_H-M   'P 1'
#
loop_
_entity.id
_entity.type
_entity.pdbx_description
1 polymer ?
#
loop_
_entity_poly.entity_id
_entity_poly.type
_entity_poly.pdbx_seq_one_letter_code
_entity_poly.pdbx_strand_id
1 'polypeptide(L)'
;MRMLSTLLLLLLLPGLTFADELSFEPQELKTELGVGYAVRLLDMNGDDKLDICIVDQQRILWLENPSWTEHEILGPGQTNADNVAFAPADINGDGQLDFAVAAGWGGGKTQRGTIQWITSEGAKGDHWNVHPIRNEHSTHRIRFANVLGDEKPELIIGPLFGPGTTGPHFAESGVRLIALEIPKNPTSDQWPVHMIDNSLHVMHNFLPIDFTGNGKTDIISASYEGIYLHELQEDGTWQKSQLGSGDQESSPSRGASEVKVGRLANGDRYIATIEPWHGNQIVVYTKPEDQPLRSLWTRHVLDDQLKWGHAVWCANLDDDADEELVIGVRDDQTDSTRRGLRIFDPQDAKGSQFQRTVIDPGAVAIEDLAVGDLNGDGKADVVAVGRQTHNAKIYWNKTQ
;
A
#
# COMPACT_ATOMS: atom_id res chain seq x y z
N MET A 1 54.80 41.41 -33.97
CA MET A 1 53.85 41.00 -32.91
C MET A 1 52.63 40.39 -33.57
N ARG A 2 52.50 39.06 -33.55
CA ARG A 2 51.24 38.35 -33.86
C ARG A 2 50.94 37.49 -32.64
N MET A 3 49.88 37.82 -31.91
CA MET A 3 49.45 37.09 -30.72
C MET A 3 48.79 35.78 -31.16
N LEU A 4 49.26 34.66 -30.63
CA LEU A 4 48.53 33.40 -30.62
C LEU A 4 47.46 33.49 -29.53
N SER A 5 46.19 33.33 -29.90
CA SER A 5 45.10 33.07 -28.95
C SER A 5 44.95 31.56 -28.78
N THR A 6 45.33 31.04 -27.63
CA THR A 6 45.11 29.65 -27.22
C THR A 6 43.68 29.54 -26.70
N LEU A 7 42.82 28.80 -27.41
CA LEU A 7 41.46 28.48 -26.97
C LEU A 7 41.54 27.34 -25.95
N LEU A 8 41.20 27.61 -24.69
CA LEU A 8 41.15 26.62 -23.63
C LEU A 8 39.76 25.95 -23.65
N LEU A 9 39.70 24.70 -24.10
CA LEU A 9 38.48 23.90 -24.07
C LEU A 9 38.32 23.31 -22.66
N LEU A 10 37.37 23.83 -21.85
CA LEU A 10 36.98 23.19 -20.60
C LEU A 10 36.18 21.92 -20.91
N LEU A 11 36.77 20.76 -20.63
CA LEU A 11 36.04 19.49 -20.54
C LEU A 11 35.27 19.48 -19.22
N LEU A 12 33.94 19.63 -19.30
CA LEU A 12 33.02 19.29 -18.22
C LEU A 12 33.00 17.76 -18.10
N LEU A 13 33.73 17.24 -17.12
CA LEU A 13 33.56 15.86 -16.66
C LEU A 13 32.18 15.76 -15.99
N PRO A 14 31.33 14.78 -16.33
CA PRO A 14 30.15 14.48 -15.53
C PRO A 14 30.64 14.15 -14.11
N GLY A 15 30.13 14.85 -13.11
CA GLY A 15 30.30 14.42 -11.73
C GLY A 15 29.69 13.04 -11.60
N LEU A 16 30.46 12.07 -11.09
CA LEU A 16 29.89 10.85 -10.54
C LEU A 16 29.08 11.29 -9.33
N THR A 17 27.77 11.42 -9.48
CA THR A 17 26.83 11.44 -8.36
C THR A 17 26.88 10.04 -7.77
N PHE A 18 27.47 9.91 -6.58
CA PHE A 18 27.23 8.73 -5.76
C PHE A 18 25.86 8.91 -5.13
N ALA A 19 25.03 7.86 -5.12
CA ALA A 19 23.81 7.85 -4.32
C ALA A 19 24.17 8.16 -2.87
N ASP A 20 23.40 9.03 -2.23
CA ASP A 20 23.66 9.46 -0.87
C ASP A 20 23.28 8.35 0.12
N GLU A 21 24.08 8.18 1.18
CA GLU A 21 23.84 7.11 2.14
C GLU A 21 22.53 7.37 2.91
N LEU A 22 21.55 6.47 2.73
CA LEU A 22 20.25 6.54 3.38
C LEU A 22 20.37 6.72 4.90
N SER A 23 19.79 7.81 5.42
CA SER A 23 19.84 8.15 6.85
C SER A 23 18.46 8.53 7.37
N PHE A 24 18.06 7.94 8.50
CA PHE A 24 16.75 8.17 9.09
C PHE A 24 16.84 8.43 10.60
N GLU A 25 16.10 9.43 11.07
CA GLU A 25 15.94 9.76 12.49
C GLU A 25 14.58 9.28 13.01
N PRO A 26 14.52 8.29 13.92
CA PRO A 26 13.25 7.79 14.44
C PRO A 26 12.64 8.71 15.51
N GLN A 27 11.35 9.00 15.37
CA GLN A 27 10.51 9.65 16.38
C GLN A 27 9.36 8.72 16.77
N GLU A 28 9.26 8.40 18.05
CA GLU A 28 8.08 7.71 18.58
C GLU A 28 6.94 8.68 18.86
N LEU A 29 5.76 8.38 18.32
CA LEU A 29 4.54 9.14 18.59
C LEU A 29 3.97 8.70 19.94
N LYS A 30 3.34 9.63 20.64
CA LYS A 30 2.70 9.37 21.95
C LYS A 30 1.35 8.65 21.83
N THR A 31 1.02 8.14 20.66
CA THR A 31 -0.22 7.42 20.35
C THR A 31 -0.06 5.94 20.73
N GLU A 32 -0.96 5.46 21.58
CA GLU A 32 -1.04 4.05 21.97
C GLU A 32 -2.06 3.30 21.10
N LEU A 33 -1.61 2.23 20.44
CA LEU A 33 -2.44 1.45 19.51
C LEU A 33 -2.80 0.09 20.09
N GLY A 34 -4.06 -0.32 19.92
CA GLY A 34 -4.44 -1.72 20.14
C GLY A 34 -3.78 -2.63 19.11
N VAL A 35 -4.05 -2.37 17.83
CA VAL A 35 -3.28 -2.88 16.69
C VAL A 35 -3.30 -1.79 15.64
N GLY A 36 -2.15 -1.19 15.34
CA GLY A 36 -2.05 -0.33 14.17
C GLY A 36 -2.14 -1.18 12.92
N TYR A 37 -3.30 -1.21 12.28
CA TYR A 37 -3.59 -2.17 11.21
C TYR A 37 -3.35 -1.60 9.81
N ALA A 38 -3.79 -0.36 9.58
CA ALA A 38 -3.54 0.34 8.33
C ALA A 38 -3.22 1.81 8.61
N VAL A 39 -2.36 2.42 7.78
CA VAL A 39 -1.98 3.83 7.91
C VAL A 39 -1.99 4.54 6.55
N ARG A 40 -2.36 5.81 6.55
CA ARG A 40 -2.28 6.70 5.37
C ARG A 40 -1.84 8.08 5.78
N LEU A 41 -1.18 8.76 4.84
CA LEU A 41 -0.81 10.16 4.97
C LEU A 41 -1.76 11.00 4.12
N LEU A 42 -2.44 11.97 4.73
CA LEU A 42 -3.53 12.74 4.11
C LEU A 42 -3.50 14.17 4.63
N ASP A 43 -3.74 15.17 3.79
CA ASP A 43 -4.11 16.50 4.27
C ASP A 43 -5.60 16.47 4.67
N MET A 44 -5.88 16.44 5.98
CA MET A 44 -7.24 16.29 6.49
C MET A 44 -7.94 17.63 6.73
N ASN A 45 -7.18 18.70 6.98
CA ASN A 45 -7.71 20.02 7.37
C ASN A 45 -7.49 21.09 6.28
N GLY A 46 -6.87 20.75 5.15
CA GLY A 46 -6.62 21.62 4.01
C GLY A 46 -5.49 22.61 4.25
N ASP A 47 -4.52 22.26 5.10
CA ASP A 47 -3.39 23.13 5.45
C ASP A 47 -2.10 22.83 4.66
N ASP A 48 -2.21 22.01 3.62
CA ASP A 48 -1.14 21.51 2.76
C ASP A 48 -0.06 20.70 3.49
N LYS A 49 -0.34 20.20 4.70
CA LYS A 49 0.53 19.24 5.41
C LYS A 49 -0.11 17.87 5.47
N LEU A 50 0.73 16.85 5.34
CA LEU A 50 0.31 15.48 5.52
C LEU A 50 0.14 15.17 7.01
N ASP A 51 -1.08 14.80 7.38
CA ASP A 51 -1.45 14.20 8.66
C ASP A 51 -1.33 12.69 8.61
N ILE A 52 -1.41 12.04 9.77
CA ILE A 52 -1.35 10.57 9.88
C ILE A 52 -2.72 10.03 10.28
N CYS A 53 -3.34 9.24 9.41
CA CYS A 53 -4.60 8.55 9.70
C CYS A 53 -4.36 7.05 9.89
N ILE A 54 -4.82 6.49 11.01
CA ILE A 54 -4.53 5.11 11.43
C ILE A 54 -5.85 4.37 11.70
N VAL A 55 -6.01 3.20 11.09
CA VAL A 55 -6.99 2.21 11.54
C VAL A 55 -6.38 1.42 12.70
N ASP A 56 -7.01 1.57 13.85
CA ASP A 56 -6.88 0.70 15.01
C ASP A 56 -8.04 -0.31 14.99
N GLN A 57 -7.89 -1.47 15.64
CA GLN A 57 -8.88 -2.56 15.64
C GLN A 57 -10.31 -2.12 16.02
N GLN A 58 -10.45 -1.08 16.83
CA GLN A 58 -11.74 -0.56 17.31
C GLN A 58 -11.96 0.91 16.97
N ARG A 59 -10.97 1.57 16.38
CA ARG A 59 -10.97 3.04 16.22
C ARG A 59 -10.34 3.46 14.90
N ILE A 60 -10.59 4.67 14.48
CA ILE A 60 -9.79 5.35 13.46
C ILE A 60 -9.31 6.64 14.09
N LEU A 61 -8.00 6.84 14.02
CA LEU A 61 -7.31 8.01 14.56
C LEU A 61 -6.86 8.91 13.42
N TRP A 62 -6.93 10.21 13.63
CA TRP A 62 -6.27 11.23 12.84
C TRP A 62 -5.30 11.98 13.75
N LEU A 63 -4.01 12.01 13.39
CA LEU A 63 -2.97 12.73 14.11
C LEU A 63 -2.60 13.98 13.30
N GLU A 64 -3.04 15.14 13.77
CA GLU A 64 -2.91 16.43 13.09
C GLU A 64 -1.49 17.00 13.19
N ASN A 65 -0.86 17.25 12.05
CA ASN A 65 0.46 17.84 11.89
C ASN A 65 0.45 19.35 12.21
N PRO A 66 1.45 19.93 12.90
CA PRO A 66 2.72 19.33 13.35
C PRO A 66 2.73 18.90 14.81
N SER A 67 1.68 19.18 15.58
CA SER A 67 1.62 18.83 17.00
C SER A 67 1.34 17.35 17.24
N TRP A 68 0.88 16.64 16.22
CA TRP A 68 0.34 15.28 16.29
C TRP A 68 -0.83 15.21 17.26
N THR A 69 -1.73 16.20 17.19
CA THR A 69 -2.94 16.21 18.01
C THR A 69 -3.81 15.03 17.61
N GLU A 70 -4.17 14.18 18.56
CA GLU A 70 -4.94 12.97 18.29
C GLU A 70 -6.45 13.27 18.29
N HIS A 71 -7.10 12.97 17.17
CA HIS A 71 -8.54 12.99 16.96
C HIS A 71 -9.04 11.57 16.78
N GLU A 72 -9.99 11.14 17.61
CA GLU A 72 -10.64 9.84 17.46
C GLU A 72 -11.84 9.96 16.51
N ILE A 73 -11.60 9.86 15.20
CA ILE A 73 -12.63 10.08 14.19
C ILE A 73 -13.71 8.99 14.16
N LEU A 74 -13.32 7.78 14.56
CA LEU A 74 -14.21 6.65 14.81
C LEU A 74 -13.81 5.99 16.13
N GLY A 75 -14.75 5.87 17.05
CA GLY A 75 -14.55 5.28 18.37
C GLY A 75 -15.13 3.87 18.54
N PRO A 76 -14.85 3.21 19.68
CA PRO A 76 -15.32 1.86 19.96
C PRO A 76 -16.86 1.75 19.93
N GLY A 77 -17.37 0.76 19.19
CA GLY A 77 -18.80 0.48 19.11
C GLY A 77 -19.56 1.24 18.01
N GLN A 78 -18.91 2.15 17.27
CA GLN A 78 -19.51 2.78 16.09
C GLN A 78 -19.56 1.84 14.87
N THR A 79 -18.64 0.86 14.80
CA THR A 79 -18.63 -0.24 13.83
C THR A 79 -18.52 -1.59 14.53
N ASN A 80 -18.70 -2.67 13.76
CA ASN A 80 -18.32 -3.99 14.24
C ASN A 80 -16.82 -4.01 14.55
N ALA A 81 -16.42 -4.54 15.71
CA ALA A 81 -15.02 -4.65 16.08
C ALA A 81 -14.20 -5.42 15.03
N ASP A 82 -12.90 -5.12 14.94
CA ASP A 82 -11.94 -5.62 13.94
C ASP A 82 -12.01 -4.82 12.62
N ASN A 83 -11.74 -3.52 12.71
CA ASN A 83 -11.47 -2.65 11.57
C ASN A 83 -10.14 -3.03 10.93
N VAL A 84 -10.09 -3.10 9.59
CA VAL A 84 -8.91 -3.59 8.85
C VAL A 84 -8.48 -2.73 7.67
N ALA A 85 -9.35 -1.89 7.12
CA ALA A 85 -8.95 -0.99 6.06
C ALA A 85 -9.86 0.23 5.99
N PHE A 86 -9.30 1.31 5.46
CA PHE A 86 -10.05 2.51 5.13
C PHE A 86 -9.57 3.11 3.81
N ALA A 87 -10.45 3.85 3.13
CA ALA A 87 -10.15 4.56 1.91
C ALA A 87 -10.77 5.97 1.96
N PRO A 88 -9.96 7.04 1.85
CA PRO A 88 -10.45 8.41 1.81
C PRO A 88 -11.01 8.77 0.41
N ALA A 89 -12.09 9.54 0.38
CA ALA A 89 -12.66 10.20 -0.79
C ALA A 89 -13.68 11.26 -0.35
N ASP A 90 -14.01 12.23 -1.19
CA ASP A 90 -15.21 13.06 -1.01
C ASP A 90 -16.43 12.24 -1.46
N ILE A 91 -17.13 11.60 -0.52
CA ILE A 91 -18.20 10.63 -0.83
C ILE A 91 -19.55 11.34 -0.97
N ASN A 92 -19.81 12.36 -0.14
CA ASN A 92 -21.05 13.14 -0.21
C ASN A 92 -20.98 14.33 -1.19
N GLY A 93 -19.80 14.66 -1.72
CA GLY A 93 -19.60 15.75 -2.66
C GLY A 93 -19.56 17.13 -1.99
N ASP A 94 -19.22 17.20 -0.71
CA ASP A 94 -19.17 18.46 0.06
C ASP A 94 -17.80 19.15 0.03
N GLY A 95 -16.80 18.52 -0.61
CA GLY A 95 -15.44 19.01 -0.73
C GLY A 95 -14.53 18.68 0.46
N GLN A 96 -15.00 17.91 1.44
CA GLN A 96 -14.21 17.39 2.56
C GLN A 96 -13.92 15.89 2.38
N LEU A 97 -12.87 15.40 3.04
CA LEU A 97 -12.56 13.98 3.01
C LEU A 97 -13.50 13.19 3.93
N ASP A 98 -14.18 12.21 3.35
CA ASP A 98 -14.88 11.13 4.02
C ASP A 98 -14.09 9.83 3.91
N PHE A 99 -14.33 8.86 4.80
CA PHE A 99 -13.67 7.56 4.71
C PHE A 99 -14.66 6.42 4.47
N ALA A 100 -14.44 5.61 3.45
CA ALA A 100 -14.96 4.24 3.44
C ALA A 100 -14.16 3.39 4.43
N VAL A 101 -14.83 2.53 5.20
CA VAL A 101 -14.24 1.70 6.25
C VAL A 101 -14.68 0.24 6.08
N ALA A 102 -13.71 -0.66 6.10
CA ALA A 102 -13.91 -2.11 6.18
C ALA A 102 -13.72 -2.57 7.63
N ALA A 103 -14.75 -3.20 8.18
CA ALA A 103 -14.80 -3.63 9.57
C ALA A 103 -15.35 -5.05 9.73
N GLY A 104 -15.28 -5.57 10.96
CA GLY A 104 -15.83 -6.87 11.28
C GLY A 104 -15.10 -8.03 10.60
N TRP A 105 -13.80 -7.92 10.31
CA TRP A 105 -13.05 -8.97 9.59
C TRP A 105 -13.12 -10.33 10.29
N GLY A 106 -13.01 -10.35 11.62
CA GLY A 106 -13.22 -11.55 12.43
C GLY A 106 -12.15 -12.63 12.23
N GLY A 107 -10.93 -12.23 11.85
CA GLY A 107 -9.79 -13.15 11.72
C GLY A 107 -9.88 -14.17 10.59
N GLY A 108 -10.83 -14.02 9.64
CA GLY A 108 -11.11 -15.05 8.64
C GLY A 108 -11.72 -16.35 9.18
N LYS A 109 -12.00 -16.41 10.49
CA LYS A 109 -12.58 -17.59 11.16
C LYS A 109 -14.10 -17.63 11.07
N THR A 110 -14.72 -16.54 10.62
CA THR A 110 -16.16 -16.36 10.58
C THR A 110 -16.58 -15.69 9.28
N GLN A 111 -17.83 -15.89 8.88
CA GLN A 111 -18.40 -15.28 7.67
C GLN A 111 -18.83 -13.82 7.92
N ARG A 112 -17.91 -12.99 8.47
CA ARG A 112 -18.15 -11.58 8.82
C ARG A 112 -17.45 -10.63 7.85
N GLY A 113 -17.84 -9.36 7.89
CA GLY A 113 -17.27 -8.28 7.08
C GLY A 113 -18.33 -7.25 6.70
N THR A 114 -18.11 -5.99 7.06
CA THR A 114 -19.01 -4.88 6.77
C THR A 114 -18.26 -3.73 6.13
N ILE A 115 -18.98 -3.03 5.26
CA ILE A 115 -18.54 -1.83 4.58
C ILE A 115 -19.51 -0.72 4.94
N GLN A 116 -18.94 0.39 5.33
CA GLN A 116 -19.64 1.62 5.68
C GLN A 116 -18.78 2.79 5.23
N TRP A 117 -19.37 3.97 5.17
CA TRP A 117 -18.59 5.21 5.07
C TRP A 117 -18.86 6.09 6.27
N ILE A 118 -17.91 6.95 6.58
CA ILE A 118 -17.96 7.88 7.70
C ILE A 118 -17.69 9.31 7.23
N THR A 119 -18.39 10.26 7.83
CA THR A 119 -18.32 11.69 7.46
C THR A 119 -18.33 12.61 8.66
N SER A 120 -17.59 13.71 8.53
CA SER A 120 -17.63 14.83 9.47
C SER A 120 -18.94 15.63 9.33
N GLU A 121 -19.69 15.48 8.23
CA GLU A 121 -20.94 16.20 8.00
C GLU A 121 -21.94 15.93 9.12
N GLY A 122 -22.30 16.99 9.86
CA GLY A 122 -23.22 16.90 10.99
C GLY A 122 -22.67 16.16 12.22
N ALA A 123 -21.37 15.83 12.25
CA ALA A 123 -20.71 15.24 13.40
C ALA A 123 -20.65 16.21 14.59
N LYS A 124 -20.53 15.66 15.80
CA LYS A 124 -20.38 16.46 17.04
C LYS A 124 -18.99 16.23 17.62
N GLY A 125 -18.06 17.11 17.25
CA GLY A 125 -16.64 16.92 17.56
C GLY A 125 -16.06 15.80 16.71
N ASP A 126 -15.13 15.03 17.28
CA ASP A 126 -14.34 14.10 16.49
C ASP A 126 -15.08 12.82 16.13
N HIS A 127 -16.20 12.44 16.77
CA HIS A 127 -16.91 11.22 16.37
C HIS A 127 -17.78 11.42 15.12
N TRP A 128 -17.29 10.92 13.98
CA TRP A 128 -17.94 11.04 12.67
C TRP A 128 -19.19 10.16 12.55
N ASN A 129 -20.13 10.60 11.71
CA ASN A 129 -21.36 9.86 11.45
C ASN A 129 -21.07 8.62 10.59
N VAL A 130 -21.71 7.48 10.91
CA VAL A 130 -21.48 6.20 10.22
C VAL A 130 -22.69 5.81 9.38
N HIS A 131 -22.45 5.51 8.11
CA HIS A 131 -23.46 5.11 7.14
C HIS A 131 -23.16 3.73 6.56
N PRO A 132 -23.96 2.69 6.87
CA PRO A 132 -23.77 1.36 6.32
C PRO A 132 -23.92 1.34 4.80
N ILE A 133 -23.02 0.64 4.11
CA ILE A 133 -23.11 0.41 2.66
C ILE A 133 -23.58 -1.03 2.40
N ARG A 134 -22.85 -2.02 2.92
CA ARG A 134 -23.15 -3.44 2.68
C ARG A 134 -22.40 -4.38 3.63
N ASN A 135 -22.80 -5.65 3.61
CA ASN A 135 -21.96 -6.74 4.09
C ASN A 135 -21.15 -7.30 2.92
N GLU A 136 -19.86 -7.49 3.13
CA GLU A 136 -18.98 -8.19 2.18
C GLU A 136 -18.00 -9.05 2.98
N HIS A 137 -18.18 -10.36 2.87
CA HIS A 137 -17.48 -11.35 3.68
C HIS A 137 -15.98 -11.23 3.50
N SER A 138 -15.23 -11.30 4.60
CA SER A 138 -13.77 -11.30 4.62
C SER A 138 -13.14 -10.07 3.98
N THR A 139 -13.85 -8.94 3.94
CA THR A 139 -13.25 -7.69 3.44
C THR A 139 -11.94 -7.40 4.19
N HIS A 140 -10.91 -7.03 3.43
CA HIS A 140 -9.55 -6.93 3.95
C HIS A 140 -8.76 -5.74 3.39
N ARG A 141 -8.97 -5.37 2.12
CA ARG A 141 -8.40 -4.16 1.51
C ARG A 141 -9.47 -3.40 0.75
N ILE A 142 -9.42 -2.07 0.84
CA ILE A 142 -10.26 -1.15 0.08
C ILE A 142 -9.46 0.06 -0.41
N ARG A 143 -9.80 0.57 -1.60
CA ARG A 143 -9.20 1.76 -2.23
C ARG A 143 -10.25 2.45 -3.11
N PHE A 144 -10.22 3.78 -3.17
CA PHE A 144 -10.95 4.53 -4.20
C PHE A 144 -10.06 4.73 -5.43
N ALA A 145 -10.63 4.55 -6.61
CA ALA A 145 -10.00 4.89 -7.89
C ALA A 145 -11.04 4.88 -9.03
N ASN A 146 -10.80 5.65 -10.09
CA ASN A 146 -11.62 5.65 -11.31
C ASN A 146 -11.27 4.43 -12.16
N VAL A 147 -11.95 3.31 -11.91
CA VAL A 147 -11.71 2.02 -12.57
C VAL A 147 -12.76 1.71 -13.62
N LEU A 148 -13.89 2.42 -13.62
CA LEU A 148 -14.90 2.33 -14.67
C LEU A 148 -14.65 3.28 -15.84
N GLY A 149 -13.70 4.21 -15.72
CA GLY A 149 -13.27 5.11 -16.78
C GLY A 149 -14.24 6.25 -17.06
N ASP A 150 -15.07 6.63 -16.09
CA ASP A 150 -16.11 7.67 -16.20
C ASP A 150 -15.76 8.97 -15.46
N GLU A 151 -14.48 9.12 -15.08
CA GLU A 151 -13.91 10.25 -14.33
C GLU A 151 -14.36 10.35 -12.87
N LYS A 152 -15.09 9.34 -12.36
CA LYS A 152 -15.46 9.26 -10.95
C LYS A 152 -14.73 8.11 -10.26
N PRO A 153 -14.46 8.22 -8.95
CA PRO A 153 -13.86 7.12 -8.22
C PRO A 153 -14.92 6.10 -7.78
N GLU A 154 -14.61 4.82 -7.96
CA GLU A 154 -15.33 3.71 -7.34
C GLU A 154 -14.61 3.23 -6.08
N LEU A 155 -15.37 2.75 -5.10
CA LEU A 155 -14.81 2.00 -3.97
C LEU A 155 -14.50 0.57 -4.42
N ILE A 156 -13.23 0.25 -4.60
CA ILE A 156 -12.75 -1.10 -4.89
C ILE A 156 -12.62 -1.86 -3.58
N ILE A 157 -13.16 -3.07 -3.55
CA ILE A 157 -13.14 -3.97 -2.39
C ILE A 157 -12.46 -5.27 -2.78
N GLY A 158 -11.38 -5.58 -2.08
CA GLY A 158 -10.66 -6.86 -2.14
C GLY A 158 -10.84 -7.62 -0.84
N PRO A 159 -11.76 -8.60 -0.80
CA PRO A 159 -11.81 -9.57 0.29
C PRO A 159 -10.58 -10.47 0.31
N LEU A 160 -10.14 -10.87 1.51
CA LEU A 160 -9.05 -11.82 1.65
C LEU A 160 -9.49 -13.21 1.21
N PHE A 161 -10.71 -13.63 1.53
CA PHE A 161 -11.21 -14.98 1.23
C PHE A 161 -12.49 -14.93 0.41
N GLY A 162 -12.70 -15.93 -0.44
CA GLY A 162 -13.96 -16.08 -1.15
C GLY A 162 -15.11 -16.50 -0.23
N PRO A 163 -16.36 -16.24 -0.64
CA PRO A 163 -17.55 -16.60 0.14
C PRO A 163 -17.55 -18.07 0.55
N GLY A 164 -17.94 -18.36 1.79
CA GLY A 164 -18.04 -19.75 2.28
C GLY A 164 -16.70 -20.41 2.64
N THR A 165 -15.56 -19.78 2.31
CA THR A 165 -14.23 -20.30 2.66
C THR A 165 -14.01 -20.32 4.17
N THR A 166 -13.44 -21.40 4.70
CA THR A 166 -13.07 -21.52 6.12
C THR A 166 -11.66 -22.05 6.33
N GLY A 167 -10.96 -21.53 7.35
CA GLY A 167 -9.63 -22.01 7.70
C GLY A 167 -9.63 -23.47 8.20
N PRO A 168 -8.58 -24.27 7.92
CA PRO A 168 -7.31 -23.86 7.29
C PRO A 168 -7.30 -23.93 5.75
N HIS A 169 -8.42 -24.30 5.11
CA HIS A 169 -8.51 -24.44 3.66
C HIS A 169 -8.96 -23.12 3.01
N PHE A 170 -8.02 -22.18 2.85
CA PHE A 170 -8.33 -20.82 2.44
C PHE A 170 -8.59 -20.60 0.93
N ALA A 171 -8.64 -21.68 0.13
CA ALA A 171 -8.77 -21.62 -1.33
C ALA A 171 -9.97 -22.44 -1.86
N GLU A 172 -11.08 -22.46 -1.12
CA GLU A 172 -12.31 -23.18 -1.50
C GLU A 172 -13.18 -22.39 -2.50
N SER A 173 -13.11 -21.06 -2.47
CA SER A 173 -13.85 -20.18 -3.36
C SER A 173 -13.06 -18.93 -3.68
N GLY A 174 -13.21 -18.42 -4.91
CA GLY A 174 -12.54 -17.22 -5.34
C GLY A 174 -13.07 -15.97 -4.63
N VAL A 175 -12.16 -15.03 -4.34
CA VAL A 175 -12.46 -13.73 -3.75
C VAL A 175 -13.32 -12.90 -4.68
N ARG A 176 -14.23 -12.07 -4.16
CA ARG A 176 -15.01 -11.15 -4.99
C ARG A 176 -14.33 -9.80 -5.05
N LEU A 177 -13.38 -9.62 -5.98
CA LEU A 177 -12.82 -8.31 -6.29
C LEU A 177 -13.89 -7.50 -7.04
N ILE A 178 -14.41 -6.46 -6.38
CA ILE A 178 -15.54 -5.68 -6.88
C ILE A 178 -15.26 -4.18 -6.79
N ALA A 179 -15.91 -3.40 -7.65
CA ALA A 179 -16.00 -1.94 -7.54
C ALA A 179 -17.44 -1.54 -7.18
N LEU A 180 -17.58 -0.55 -6.30
CA LEU A 180 -18.86 0.06 -5.96
C LEU A 180 -18.90 1.50 -6.47
N GLU A 181 -19.90 1.82 -7.28
CA GLU A 181 -20.16 3.20 -7.72
C GLU A 181 -20.78 4.00 -6.56
N ILE A 182 -20.30 5.23 -6.35
CA ILE A 182 -20.90 6.15 -5.38
C ILE A 182 -22.23 6.64 -5.97
N PRO A 183 -23.39 6.29 -5.36
CA PRO A 183 -24.68 6.73 -5.89
C PRO A 183 -24.91 8.20 -5.56
N LYS A 184 -25.91 8.80 -6.22
CA LYS A 184 -26.25 10.21 -6.01
C LYS A 184 -26.57 10.56 -4.54
N ASN A 185 -27.21 9.66 -3.79
CA ASN A 185 -27.47 9.83 -2.37
C ASN A 185 -26.79 8.69 -1.58
N PRO A 186 -25.51 8.82 -1.20
CA PRO A 186 -24.70 7.73 -0.63
C PRO A 186 -25.18 7.22 0.74
N THR A 187 -26.07 7.96 1.43
CA THR A 187 -26.68 7.55 2.70
C THR A 187 -27.92 6.67 2.54
N SER A 188 -28.63 6.77 1.42
CA SER A 188 -29.95 6.13 1.24
C SER A 188 -30.02 5.18 0.06
N ASP A 189 -29.23 5.43 -0.98
CA ASP A 189 -29.26 4.67 -2.22
C ASP A 189 -28.32 3.47 -2.11
N GLN A 190 -28.67 2.37 -2.78
CA GLN A 190 -27.77 1.22 -2.88
C GLN A 190 -26.61 1.57 -3.84
N TRP A 191 -25.40 1.26 -3.42
CA TRP A 191 -24.20 1.44 -4.23
C TRP A 191 -24.16 0.34 -5.32
N PRO A 192 -24.22 0.70 -6.62
CA PRO A 192 -24.12 -0.27 -7.72
C PRO A 192 -22.84 -1.09 -7.63
N VAL A 193 -22.91 -2.37 -8.03
CA VAL A 193 -21.81 -3.34 -7.88
C VAL A 193 -21.31 -3.80 -9.23
N HIS A 194 -20.01 -3.67 -9.46
CA HIS A 194 -19.31 -4.13 -10.66
C HIS A 194 -18.34 -5.25 -10.27
N MET A 195 -18.47 -6.41 -10.90
CA MET A 195 -17.54 -7.53 -10.68
C MET A 195 -16.29 -7.32 -11.54
N ILE A 196 -15.12 -7.36 -10.89
CA ILE A 196 -13.82 -7.27 -11.57
C ILE A 196 -13.27 -8.68 -11.76
N ASP A 197 -13.17 -9.45 -10.67
CA ASP A 197 -12.70 -10.84 -10.69
C ASP A 197 -13.32 -11.65 -9.55
N ASN A 198 -13.56 -12.94 -9.81
CA ASN A 198 -14.02 -13.91 -8.84
C ASN A 198 -13.26 -15.25 -8.85
N SER A 199 -12.08 -15.29 -9.47
CA SER A 199 -11.32 -16.53 -9.73
C SER A 199 -10.00 -16.64 -8.97
N LEU A 200 -9.59 -15.60 -8.23
CA LEU A 200 -8.37 -15.59 -7.42
C LEU A 200 -8.66 -16.01 -5.98
N HIS A 201 -7.70 -16.62 -5.29
CA HIS A 201 -7.83 -17.07 -3.89
C HIS A 201 -6.83 -16.36 -2.99
N VAL A 202 -7.22 -16.09 -1.75
CA VAL A 202 -6.34 -15.44 -0.76
C VAL A 202 -5.70 -14.17 -1.33
N MET A 203 -6.54 -13.25 -1.82
CA MET A 203 -6.08 -11.97 -2.35
C MET A 203 -5.80 -11.03 -1.19
N HIS A 204 -4.53 -10.84 -0.88
CA HIS A 204 -4.14 -10.12 0.31
C HIS A 204 -4.01 -8.61 0.08
N ASN A 205 -3.58 -8.19 -1.11
CA ASN A 205 -3.56 -6.78 -1.49
C ASN A 205 -3.79 -6.53 -2.99
N PHE A 206 -4.12 -5.28 -3.32
CA PHE A 206 -4.24 -4.78 -4.68
C PHE A 206 -3.86 -3.29 -4.78
N LEU A 207 -3.47 -2.87 -5.98
CA LEU A 207 -3.03 -1.51 -6.29
C LEU A 207 -3.72 -1.01 -7.57
N PRO A 208 -4.62 -0.02 -7.47
CA PRO A 208 -5.06 0.75 -8.62
C PRO A 208 -3.95 1.69 -9.12
N ILE A 209 -3.61 1.62 -10.40
CA ILE A 209 -2.55 2.43 -11.04
C ILE A 209 -2.74 2.40 -12.56
N ASP A 210 -2.36 3.47 -13.28
CA ASP A 210 -2.17 3.37 -14.74
C ASP A 210 -0.89 2.56 -15.00
N PHE A 211 -1.03 1.23 -15.09
CA PHE A 211 0.09 0.32 -15.26
C PHE A 211 0.56 0.28 -16.71
N THR A 212 -0.39 0.32 -17.63
CA THR A 212 -0.18 0.21 -19.08
C THR A 212 0.28 1.53 -19.72
N GLY A 213 0.15 2.66 -19.03
CA GLY A 213 0.50 3.99 -19.52
C GLY A 213 -0.50 4.54 -20.53
N ASN A 214 -1.74 4.07 -20.50
CA ASN A 214 -2.78 4.45 -21.45
C ASN A 214 -3.75 5.52 -20.91
N GLY A 215 -3.48 6.04 -19.70
CA GLY A 215 -4.32 7.04 -19.02
C GLY A 215 -5.56 6.47 -18.33
N LYS A 216 -5.77 5.15 -18.36
CA LYS A 216 -6.85 4.46 -17.62
C LYS A 216 -6.29 3.82 -16.36
N THR A 217 -7.11 3.70 -15.33
CA THR A 217 -6.70 2.98 -14.12
C THR A 217 -6.80 1.47 -14.34
N ASP A 218 -5.68 0.79 -14.22
CA ASP A 218 -5.60 -0.66 -14.13
C ASP A 218 -5.57 -1.09 -12.65
N ILE A 219 -5.70 -2.39 -12.38
CA ILE A 219 -5.50 -2.95 -11.03
C ILE A 219 -4.42 -4.02 -11.07
N ILE A 220 -3.43 -3.93 -10.18
CA ILE A 220 -2.52 -5.04 -9.89
C ILE A 220 -2.99 -5.73 -8.61
N SER A 221 -3.16 -7.05 -8.61
CA SER A 221 -3.53 -7.83 -7.42
C SER A 221 -2.48 -8.86 -7.03
N ALA A 222 -2.29 -9.06 -5.73
CA ALA A 222 -1.49 -10.14 -5.15
C ALA A 222 -2.38 -11.19 -4.48
N SER A 223 -2.27 -12.45 -4.93
CA SER A 223 -3.06 -13.58 -4.43
C SER A 223 -2.25 -14.88 -4.39
N TYR A 224 -2.89 -15.99 -4.01
CA TYR A 224 -2.28 -17.32 -4.10
C TYR A 224 -1.84 -17.70 -5.51
N GLU A 225 -2.47 -17.16 -6.56
CA GLU A 225 -2.10 -17.40 -7.95
C GLU A 225 -0.94 -16.50 -8.41
N GLY A 226 -0.48 -15.57 -7.57
CA GLY A 226 0.62 -14.66 -7.85
C GLY A 226 0.16 -13.22 -8.10
N ILE A 227 0.81 -12.54 -9.05
CA ILE A 227 0.56 -11.15 -9.42
C ILE A 227 -0.22 -11.09 -10.74
N TYR A 228 -1.34 -10.38 -10.74
CA TYR A 228 -2.20 -10.20 -11.91
C TYR A 228 -2.49 -8.74 -12.21
N LEU A 229 -2.51 -8.40 -13.49
CA LEU A 229 -2.99 -7.15 -14.05
C LEU A 229 -4.45 -7.33 -14.51
N HIS A 230 -5.32 -6.41 -14.09
CA HIS A 230 -6.73 -6.33 -14.50
C HIS A 230 -6.96 -5.02 -15.25
N GLU A 231 -7.50 -5.12 -16.46
CA GLU A 231 -7.70 -3.99 -17.37
C GLU A 231 -9.16 -3.96 -17.85
N LEU A 232 -9.83 -2.82 -17.69
CA LEU A 232 -11.17 -2.63 -18.24
C LEU A 232 -11.09 -2.43 -19.77
N GLN A 233 -11.76 -3.31 -20.50
CA GLN A 233 -11.82 -3.28 -21.95
C GLN A 233 -12.93 -2.33 -22.44
N GLU A 234 -12.85 -1.92 -23.72
CA GLU A 234 -13.83 -1.01 -24.33
C GLU A 234 -15.26 -1.57 -24.37
N ASP A 235 -15.41 -2.89 -24.34
CA ASP A 235 -16.71 -3.58 -24.28
C ASP A 235 -17.29 -3.69 -22.85
N GLY A 236 -16.60 -3.10 -21.87
CA GLY A 236 -16.99 -3.12 -20.45
C GLY A 236 -16.61 -4.40 -19.71
N THR A 237 -15.89 -5.33 -20.35
CA THR A 237 -15.39 -6.55 -19.69
C THR A 237 -14.02 -6.33 -19.07
N TRP A 238 -13.68 -7.13 -18.05
CA TRP A 238 -12.36 -7.12 -17.43
C TRP A 238 -11.46 -8.17 -18.07
N GLN A 239 -10.30 -7.73 -18.60
CA GLN A 239 -9.23 -8.62 -19.01
C GLN A 239 -8.28 -8.84 -17.84
N LYS A 240 -7.86 -10.08 -17.62
CA LYS A 240 -6.86 -10.45 -16.63
C LYS A 240 -5.63 -11.09 -17.26
N SER A 241 -4.45 -10.57 -16.92
CA SER A 241 -3.14 -11.06 -17.39
C SER A 241 -2.23 -11.38 -16.20
N GLN A 242 -1.58 -12.55 -16.19
CA GLN A 242 -0.65 -12.90 -15.13
C GLN A 242 0.71 -12.25 -15.39
N LEU A 243 1.21 -11.49 -14.41
CA LEU A 243 2.53 -10.86 -14.46
C LEU A 243 3.58 -11.61 -13.63
N GLY A 244 3.17 -12.27 -12.55
CA GLY A 244 4.09 -13.04 -11.71
C GLY A 244 3.40 -14.27 -11.15
N SER A 245 4.11 -15.39 -11.06
CA SER A 245 3.53 -16.63 -10.52
C SER A 245 3.51 -16.67 -8.99
N GLY A 246 4.28 -15.82 -8.31
CA GLY A 246 4.48 -15.95 -6.86
C GLY A 246 5.28 -17.19 -6.46
N ASP A 247 5.47 -17.38 -5.15
CA ASP A 247 6.03 -18.62 -4.62
C ASP A 247 4.97 -19.72 -4.61
N GLN A 248 5.04 -20.64 -5.57
CA GLN A 248 4.11 -21.77 -5.68
C GLN A 248 4.61 -23.05 -5.00
N GLU A 249 5.83 -23.04 -4.46
CA GLU A 249 6.48 -24.22 -3.88
C GLU A 249 6.23 -24.32 -2.36
N SER A 250 6.05 -23.18 -1.70
CA SER A 250 5.72 -23.13 -0.27
C SER A 250 4.33 -23.68 0.07
N SER A 251 4.18 -24.17 1.29
CA SER A 251 2.92 -24.71 1.83
C SER A 251 2.84 -24.50 3.35
N PRO A 252 1.66 -24.18 3.92
CA PRO A 252 0.36 -24.06 3.25
C PRO A 252 0.14 -22.72 2.53
N SER A 253 0.96 -21.70 2.81
CA SER A 253 0.94 -20.41 2.10
C SER A 253 1.67 -20.51 0.77
N ARG A 254 1.16 -19.82 -0.26
CA ARG A 254 1.76 -19.69 -1.59
C ARG A 254 1.46 -18.33 -2.21
N GLY A 255 1.95 -18.09 -3.43
CA GLY A 255 1.65 -16.91 -4.24
C GLY A 255 2.34 -15.65 -3.72
N ALA A 256 1.56 -14.57 -3.66
CA ALA A 256 2.01 -13.24 -3.26
C ALA A 256 1.05 -12.62 -2.22
N SER A 257 1.60 -11.75 -1.36
CA SER A 257 0.88 -11.14 -0.24
C SER A 257 0.63 -9.65 -0.41
N GLU A 258 1.62 -8.93 -0.89
CA GLU A 258 1.62 -7.47 -0.94
C GLU A 258 1.94 -7.04 -2.36
N VAL A 259 1.56 -5.83 -2.76
CA VAL A 259 1.97 -5.33 -4.08
C VAL A 259 2.12 -3.83 -4.14
N LYS A 260 3.27 -3.43 -4.66
CA LYS A 260 3.57 -2.07 -5.10
C LYS A 260 4.33 -2.09 -6.41
N VAL A 261 4.35 -0.94 -7.08
CA VAL A 261 5.09 -0.74 -8.31
C VAL A 261 6.02 0.45 -8.08
N GLY A 262 7.31 0.23 -8.30
CA GLY A 262 8.33 1.28 -8.27
C GLY A 262 8.96 1.50 -9.65
N ARG A 263 9.86 2.46 -9.75
CA ARG A 263 10.62 2.79 -10.97
C ARG A 263 12.12 2.57 -10.77
N LEU A 264 12.77 2.19 -11.86
CA LEU A 264 14.23 2.09 -11.97
C LEU A 264 14.78 3.33 -12.69
N ALA A 265 16.09 3.59 -12.59
CA ALA A 265 16.73 4.78 -13.16
C ALA A 265 16.58 4.90 -14.68
N ASN A 266 16.32 3.79 -15.38
CA ASN A 266 16.07 3.77 -16.82
C ASN A 266 14.60 4.11 -17.18
N GLY A 267 13.74 4.35 -16.19
CA GLY A 267 12.30 4.63 -16.33
C GLY A 267 11.41 3.38 -16.38
N ASP A 268 12.00 2.17 -16.38
CA ASP A 268 11.23 0.93 -16.31
C ASP A 268 10.59 0.76 -14.93
N ARG A 269 9.49 0.00 -14.90
CA ARG A 269 8.81 -0.35 -13.66
C ARG A 269 9.33 -1.67 -13.13
N TYR A 270 9.37 -1.81 -11.81
CA TYR A 270 9.46 -3.09 -11.12
C TYR A 270 8.22 -3.28 -10.24
N ILE A 271 7.79 -4.53 -10.06
CA ILE A 271 6.69 -4.87 -9.13
C ILE A 271 7.31 -5.48 -7.88
N ALA A 272 7.10 -4.87 -6.72
CA ALA A 272 7.54 -5.40 -5.44
C ALA A 272 6.42 -6.12 -4.69
N THR A 273 6.76 -7.22 -4.02
CA THR A 273 5.83 -8.03 -3.25
C THR A 273 6.54 -8.74 -2.08
N ILE A 274 5.73 -9.22 -1.14
CA ILE A 274 6.11 -10.22 -0.15
C ILE A 274 5.57 -11.58 -0.57
N GLU A 275 6.42 -12.61 -0.52
CA GLU A 275 6.05 -13.98 -0.89
C GLU A 275 6.49 -15.02 0.16
N PRO A 276 5.73 -16.13 0.29
CA PRO A 276 4.32 -16.29 -0.10
C PRO A 276 3.38 -15.38 0.72
N TRP A 277 2.07 -15.63 0.75
CA TRP A 277 1.14 -14.93 1.66
C TRP A 277 1.67 -14.89 3.11
N HIS A 278 1.83 -13.68 3.67
CA HIS A 278 2.46 -13.40 4.97
C HIS A 278 3.85 -14.02 5.14
N GLY A 279 4.57 -14.15 4.02
CA GLY A 279 5.79 -14.92 3.91
C GLY A 279 7.04 -14.23 4.42
N ASN A 280 8.17 -14.81 3.99
CA ASN A 280 9.52 -14.46 4.42
C ASN A 280 10.39 -13.93 3.28
N GLN A 281 9.87 -13.81 2.05
CA GLN A 281 10.64 -13.36 0.90
C GLN A 281 10.22 -11.97 0.48
N ILE A 282 11.21 -11.12 0.21
CA ILE A 282 11.06 -9.83 -0.49
C ILE A 282 11.42 -10.10 -1.93
N VAL A 283 10.48 -9.84 -2.83
CA VAL A 283 10.59 -10.22 -4.23
C VAL A 283 10.28 -9.01 -5.09
N VAL A 284 11.09 -8.83 -6.13
CA VAL A 284 10.80 -7.90 -7.22
C VAL A 284 10.64 -8.64 -8.52
N TYR A 285 9.68 -8.21 -9.34
CA TYR A 285 9.51 -8.65 -10.71
C TYR A 285 9.91 -7.54 -11.67
N THR A 286 10.62 -7.90 -12.73
CA THR A 286 11.06 -6.98 -13.79
C THR A 286 10.62 -7.52 -15.15
N LYS A 287 10.17 -6.64 -16.05
CA LYS A 287 9.70 -7.07 -17.38
C LYS A 287 10.89 -7.55 -18.22
N PRO A 288 10.86 -8.77 -18.79
CA PRO A 288 11.87 -9.17 -19.76
C PRO A 288 11.84 -8.24 -20.97
N GLU A 289 13.00 -7.77 -21.43
CA GLU A 289 13.12 -6.81 -22.54
C GLU A 289 12.34 -7.28 -23.79
N ASP A 290 12.50 -8.56 -24.16
CA ASP A 290 11.93 -9.16 -25.38
C ASP A 290 10.49 -9.68 -25.26
N GLN A 291 9.79 -9.41 -24.14
CA GLN A 291 8.42 -9.91 -23.90
C GLN A 291 7.39 -8.78 -23.91
N PRO A 292 6.12 -9.02 -24.27
CA PRO A 292 5.07 -8.00 -24.14
C PRO A 292 4.80 -7.68 -22.65
N LEU A 293 4.19 -6.52 -22.35
CA LEU A 293 3.82 -6.15 -20.99
C LEU A 293 2.98 -7.23 -20.28
N ARG A 294 2.02 -7.79 -21.02
CA ARG A 294 1.11 -8.87 -20.58
C ARG A 294 1.76 -10.24 -20.71
N SER A 295 2.90 -10.42 -20.06
CA SER A 295 3.62 -11.69 -19.95
C SER A 295 4.02 -11.96 -18.51
N LEU A 296 4.55 -13.15 -18.23
CA LEU A 296 5.27 -13.36 -16.99
C LEU A 296 6.54 -12.50 -16.97
N TRP A 297 6.75 -11.84 -15.84
CA TRP A 297 7.92 -11.03 -15.51
C TRP A 297 8.97 -11.89 -14.82
N THR A 298 10.24 -11.48 -14.88
CA THR A 298 11.34 -12.18 -14.24
C THR A 298 11.32 -11.91 -12.74
N ARG A 299 11.26 -12.98 -11.95
CA ARG A 299 11.22 -12.96 -10.48
C ARG A 299 12.64 -12.92 -9.88
N HIS A 300 12.90 -11.97 -8.99
CA HIS A 300 14.14 -11.85 -8.23
C HIS A 300 13.85 -11.83 -6.73
N VAL A 301 14.47 -12.72 -5.96
CA VAL A 301 14.39 -12.70 -4.49
C VAL A 301 15.52 -11.83 -3.95
N LEU A 302 15.16 -10.75 -3.27
CA LEU A 302 16.13 -9.79 -2.69
C LEU A 302 16.54 -10.17 -1.27
N ASP A 303 15.62 -10.76 -0.51
CA ASP A 303 15.83 -11.19 0.87
C ASP A 303 14.86 -12.34 1.17
N ASP A 304 15.30 -13.32 1.96
CA ASP A 304 14.49 -14.43 2.45
C ASP A 304 14.55 -14.59 3.99
N GLN A 305 15.20 -13.63 4.66
CA GLN A 305 15.47 -13.62 6.09
C GLN A 305 14.53 -12.66 6.83
N LEU A 306 13.22 -12.87 6.74
CA LEU A 306 12.24 -12.14 7.57
C LEU A 306 11.14 -13.07 8.05
N LYS A 307 10.30 -12.56 8.95
CA LYS A 307 9.13 -13.29 9.43
C LYS A 307 7.93 -12.35 9.40
N TRP A 308 6.89 -12.72 8.66
CA TRP A 308 5.67 -11.91 8.48
C TRP A 308 5.95 -10.54 7.84
N GLY A 309 6.41 -10.54 6.59
CA GLY A 309 6.43 -9.32 5.77
C GLY A 309 4.99 -8.89 5.49
N HIS A 310 4.68 -7.60 5.64
CA HIS A 310 3.28 -7.15 5.61
C HIS A 310 3.05 -5.76 5.04
N ALA A 311 4.10 -4.94 4.90
CA ALA A 311 3.96 -3.61 4.33
C ALA A 311 5.00 -3.41 3.23
N VAL A 312 4.56 -2.87 2.10
CA VAL A 312 5.39 -2.60 0.92
C VAL A 312 5.08 -1.18 0.44
N TRP A 313 6.13 -0.41 0.17
CA TRP A 313 6.05 0.89 -0.49
C TRP A 313 7.21 1.07 -1.46
N CYS A 314 7.02 1.89 -2.49
CA CYS A 314 8.08 2.32 -3.40
C CYS A 314 8.05 3.86 -3.40
N ALA A 315 9.19 4.48 -3.17
CA ALA A 315 9.34 5.93 -3.15
C ALA A 315 10.82 6.29 -3.33
N ASN A 316 11.09 7.44 -3.92
CA ASN A 316 12.43 8.00 -3.94
C ASN A 316 12.76 8.60 -2.55
N LEU A 317 13.87 8.17 -1.96
CA LEU A 317 14.31 8.47 -0.60
C LEU A 317 15.69 9.14 -0.55
N ASP A 318 16.43 9.16 -1.64
CA ASP A 318 17.79 9.72 -1.74
C ASP A 318 17.98 10.70 -2.93
N ASP A 319 16.89 11.13 -3.57
CA ASP A 319 16.86 12.10 -4.68
C ASP A 319 17.62 11.63 -5.94
N ASP A 320 17.70 10.31 -6.14
CA ASP A 320 18.27 9.72 -7.35
C ASP A 320 17.20 9.47 -8.45
N ALA A 321 17.49 8.70 -9.51
CA ALA A 321 16.55 8.50 -10.61
C ALA A 321 15.55 7.35 -10.39
N ASP A 322 15.78 6.49 -9.40
CA ASP A 322 14.89 5.38 -9.07
C ASP A 322 14.08 5.61 -7.79
N GLU A 323 13.28 4.59 -7.46
CA GLU A 323 12.45 4.58 -6.28
C GLU A 323 12.84 3.36 -5.43
N GLU A 324 13.26 3.61 -4.20
CA GLU A 324 13.63 2.61 -3.23
C GLU A 324 12.40 1.79 -2.82
N LEU A 325 12.67 0.54 -2.45
CA LEU A 325 11.67 -0.37 -1.91
C LEU A 325 11.72 -0.34 -0.37
N VAL A 326 10.60 0.04 0.25
CA VAL A 326 10.42 0.11 1.70
C VAL A 326 9.57 -1.07 2.17
N ILE A 327 10.09 -1.83 3.14
CA ILE A 327 9.47 -3.06 3.63
C ILE A 327 9.27 -3.02 5.14
N GLY A 328 8.03 -3.30 5.56
CA GLY A 328 7.64 -3.54 6.94
C GLY A 328 7.64 -5.02 7.31
N VAL A 329 8.38 -5.36 8.36
CA VAL A 329 8.46 -6.71 8.93
C VAL A 329 7.82 -6.72 10.32
N ARG A 330 6.88 -7.64 10.56
CA ARG A 330 6.11 -7.71 11.81
C ARG A 330 6.84 -8.43 12.94
N ASP A 331 7.50 -9.54 12.64
CA ASP A 331 8.03 -10.45 13.67
C ASP A 331 9.54 -10.63 13.58
N ASP A 332 10.18 -10.81 14.73
CA ASP A 332 11.57 -11.25 14.80
C ASP A 332 11.65 -12.70 14.29
N GLN A 333 12.56 -12.95 13.34
CA GLN A 333 12.88 -14.32 12.91
C GLN A 333 13.86 -14.96 13.90
N THR A 334 14.86 -14.20 14.33
CA THR A 334 15.85 -14.54 15.35
C THR A 334 16.28 -13.27 16.10
N ASP A 335 17.09 -13.41 17.15
CA ASP A 335 17.66 -12.26 17.87
C ASP A 335 18.59 -11.39 16.99
N SER A 336 19.15 -11.96 15.91
CA SER A 336 20.00 -11.24 14.95
C SER A 336 19.24 -10.77 13.71
N THR A 337 18.06 -11.34 13.45
CA THR A 337 17.21 -11.03 12.30
C THR A 337 15.88 -10.49 12.81
N ARG A 338 15.90 -9.20 13.12
CA ARG A 338 14.80 -8.51 13.79
C ARG A 338 13.72 -8.04 12.80
N ARG A 339 12.53 -7.80 13.35
CA ARG A 339 11.43 -7.05 12.75
C ARG A 339 11.78 -5.58 12.56
N GLY A 340 10.89 -4.81 11.96
CA GLY A 340 11.05 -3.38 11.74
C GLY A 340 11.18 -3.04 10.27
N LEU A 341 11.86 -1.92 10.00
CA LEU A 341 11.92 -1.30 8.69
C LEU A 341 13.15 -1.77 7.92
N ARG A 342 12.96 -2.15 6.66
CA ARG A 342 14.04 -2.45 5.71
C ARG A 342 13.85 -1.63 4.46
N ILE A 343 14.93 -1.04 3.96
CA ILE A 343 14.96 -0.27 2.72
C ILE A 343 15.89 -0.99 1.75
N PHE A 344 15.50 -1.05 0.50
CA PHE A 344 16.22 -1.68 -0.59
C PHE A 344 16.37 -0.66 -1.71
N ASP A 345 17.62 -0.27 -1.97
CA ASP A 345 18.02 0.72 -2.97
C ASP A 345 18.50 -0.01 -4.24
N PRO A 346 17.88 0.20 -5.42
CA PRO A 346 18.32 -0.34 -6.70
C PRO A 346 19.79 -0.05 -7.04
N GLN A 347 20.56 -1.09 -7.36
CA GLN A 347 21.99 -0.95 -7.70
C GLN A 347 22.29 -1.19 -9.18
N ASP A 348 21.28 -1.58 -9.95
CA ASP A 348 21.40 -1.80 -11.38
C ASP A 348 20.17 -1.32 -12.15
N ALA A 349 20.40 -0.84 -13.38
CA ALA A 349 19.32 -0.43 -14.28
C ALA A 349 18.35 -1.56 -14.65
N LYS A 350 18.69 -2.81 -14.33
CA LYS A 350 17.84 -3.99 -14.58
C LYS A 350 16.90 -4.31 -13.42
N GLY A 351 17.06 -3.67 -12.25
CA GLY A 351 16.24 -3.95 -11.07
C GLY A 351 16.38 -5.37 -10.56
N SER A 352 17.57 -5.96 -10.69
CA SER A 352 17.87 -7.31 -10.21
C SER A 352 18.72 -7.32 -8.95
N GLN A 353 19.38 -6.19 -8.63
CA GLN A 353 20.24 -6.04 -7.47
C GLN A 353 19.81 -4.83 -6.65
N PHE A 354 19.69 -5.02 -5.34
CA PHE A 354 19.32 -3.96 -4.41
C PHE A 354 20.25 -4.00 -3.20
N GLN A 355 20.70 -2.83 -2.75
CA GLN A 355 21.44 -2.67 -1.50
C GLN A 355 20.44 -2.57 -0.35
N ARG A 356 20.58 -3.46 0.63
CA ARG A 356 19.69 -3.50 1.79
C ARG A 356 20.23 -2.65 2.95
N THR A 357 19.36 -1.83 3.53
CA THR A 357 19.58 -1.08 4.76
C THR A 357 18.48 -1.43 5.78
N VAL A 358 18.85 -1.65 7.04
CA VAL A 358 17.89 -1.94 8.12
C VAL A 358 17.83 -0.73 9.06
N ILE A 359 16.63 -0.21 9.29
CA ILE A 359 16.39 0.99 10.10
C ILE A 359 15.70 0.60 11.40
N ASP A 360 16.25 1.06 12.52
CA ASP A 360 15.71 0.89 13.89
C ASP A 360 15.21 -0.55 14.20
N PRO A 361 16.08 -1.58 14.08
CA PRO A 361 15.68 -2.98 14.15
C PRO A 361 15.00 -3.33 15.48
N GLY A 362 13.84 -3.97 15.40
CA GLY A 362 13.08 -4.42 16.56
C GLY A 362 12.07 -3.40 17.13
N ALA A 363 12.17 -2.13 16.72
CA ALA A 363 11.45 -1.03 17.36
C ALA A 363 9.94 -1.00 17.08
N VAL A 364 9.51 -1.45 15.90
CA VAL A 364 8.11 -1.53 15.52
C VAL A 364 7.83 -2.90 14.89
N ALA A 365 6.75 -3.56 15.33
CA ALA A 365 6.21 -4.74 14.67
C ALA A 365 5.30 -4.32 13.51
N ILE A 366 5.91 -3.85 12.42
CA ILE A 366 5.25 -3.07 11.36
C ILE A 366 4.17 -3.91 10.66
N GLU A 367 2.91 -3.59 10.91
CA GLU A 367 1.78 -4.16 10.16
C GLU A 367 1.56 -3.41 8.85
N ASP A 368 1.58 -2.08 8.89
CA ASP A 368 1.45 -1.23 7.72
C ASP A 368 2.39 -0.03 7.85
N LEU A 369 2.71 0.56 6.71
CA LEU A 369 3.50 1.78 6.62
C LEU A 369 3.02 2.66 5.48
N ALA A 370 3.30 3.94 5.59
CA ALA A 370 3.08 4.92 4.54
C ALA A 370 4.29 5.83 4.41
N VAL A 371 4.52 6.35 3.20
CA VAL A 371 5.69 7.18 2.88
C VAL A 371 5.21 8.49 2.25
N GLY A 372 5.79 9.61 2.68
CA GLY A 372 5.47 10.95 2.19
C GLY A 372 6.23 12.03 2.97
N ASP A 373 6.38 13.22 2.39
CA ASP A 373 7.04 14.35 3.04
C ASP A 373 6.12 14.97 4.11
N LEU A 374 6.43 14.71 5.38
CA LEU A 374 5.61 15.16 6.51
C LEU A 374 6.01 16.55 7.03
N ASN A 375 7.19 17.05 6.66
CA ASN A 375 7.73 18.30 7.21
C ASN A 375 7.94 19.40 6.16
N GLY A 376 7.72 19.09 4.88
CA GLY A 376 7.84 20.00 3.75
C GLY A 376 9.29 20.27 3.32
N ASP A 377 10.25 19.41 3.67
CA ASP A 377 11.66 19.56 3.29
C ASP A 377 12.00 18.95 1.91
N GLY A 378 11.00 18.37 1.23
CA GLY A 378 11.14 17.73 -0.07
C GLY A 378 11.58 16.28 0.00
N LYS A 379 11.81 15.72 1.19
CA LYS A 379 12.26 14.34 1.37
C LYS A 379 11.12 13.48 1.90
N ALA A 380 10.99 12.29 1.35
CA ALA A 380 9.92 11.40 1.78
C ALA A 380 10.28 10.73 3.11
N ASP A 381 9.43 10.93 4.12
CA ASP A 381 9.51 10.31 5.45
C ASP A 381 8.72 9.00 5.49
N VAL A 382 8.98 8.14 6.48
CA VAL A 382 8.24 6.88 6.66
C VAL A 382 7.45 6.90 7.96
N VAL A 383 6.16 6.59 7.91
CA VAL A 383 5.33 6.30 9.10
C VAL A 383 5.07 4.81 9.18
N ALA A 384 5.34 4.20 10.33
CA ALA A 384 5.08 2.79 10.57
C ALA A 384 4.20 2.59 11.80
N VAL A 385 3.24 1.66 11.69
CA VAL A 385 2.32 1.31 12.78
C VAL A 385 2.49 -0.13 13.22
N GLY A 386 2.52 -0.35 14.53
CA GLY A 386 2.89 -1.62 15.15
C GLY A 386 1.70 -2.48 15.57
N ARG A 387 1.71 -3.77 15.18
CA ARG A 387 0.74 -4.75 15.70
C ARG A 387 1.04 -5.18 17.13
N GLN A 388 2.25 -5.71 17.37
CA GLN A 388 2.64 -6.28 18.67
C GLN A 388 3.34 -5.27 19.57
N THR A 389 3.90 -4.22 18.99
CA THR A 389 4.59 -3.16 19.73
C THR A 389 3.63 -2.06 20.20
N HIS A 390 2.39 -2.04 19.69
CA HIS A 390 1.33 -1.13 20.14
C HIS A 390 1.69 0.37 19.99
N ASN A 391 2.58 0.69 19.05
CA ASN A 391 3.11 2.04 18.85
C ASN A 391 3.04 2.49 17.38
N ALA A 392 3.23 3.79 17.18
CA ALA A 392 3.47 4.40 15.88
C ALA A 392 4.80 5.18 15.91
N LYS A 393 5.56 5.10 14.83
CA LYS A 393 6.81 5.88 14.66
C LYS A 393 6.83 6.59 13.32
N ILE A 394 7.45 7.76 13.32
CA ILE A 394 7.92 8.45 12.12
C ILE A 394 9.43 8.17 12.02
N TYR A 395 9.91 7.89 10.82
CA TYR A 395 11.33 7.87 10.47
C TYR A 395 11.57 9.07 9.55
N TRP A 396 12.13 10.13 10.12
CA TRP A 396 12.43 11.36 9.40
C TRP A 396 13.61 11.12 8.47
N ASN A 397 13.45 11.41 7.18
CA ASN A 397 14.51 11.26 6.21
C ASN A 397 15.57 12.35 6.41
N LYS A 398 16.83 11.94 6.57
CA LYS A 398 18.01 12.78 6.79
C LYS A 398 19.12 12.51 5.78
N THR A 399 18.89 11.66 4.78
CA THR A 399 19.77 11.43 3.63
C THR A 399 20.22 12.77 3.07
N GLN A 400 21.51 13.00 2.85
CA GLN A 400 22.06 14.34 2.61
C GLN A 400 22.36 14.61 1.16
#